data_AF-A0A392R2I0-F1
#
_entry.id   AF-A0A392R2I0-F1
#
_cell.length_a   1.000
_cell.length_b   1.000
_cell.length_c   1.000
_cell.angle_alpha   90.00
_cell.angle_beta   90.00
_cell.angle_gamma   90.00
#
_symmetry.space_group_name_H-M   'P 1'
#
loop_
_entity.id
_entity.type
_entity.pdbx_description
1 polymer ?
#
loop_
_entity_poly.entity_id
_entity_poly.type
_entity_poly.pdbx_seq_one_letter_code
_entity_poly.pdbx_strand_id
1 'polypeptide(L)'
;MVKRAVEIGKFRGYMIKEGTQFPILQFADDTMLIGDGSWENLRTIKAILRGFELVSGLKINFVKSKLIGIHVEETMLEAGASFLTC
;
A
#
# COMPACT_ATOMS: atom_id res chain seq x y z
N MET A 1 -0.24 -11.42 3.67
CA MET A 1 -0.39 -10.21 4.52
C MET A 1 -1.45 -9.26 3.98
N VAL A 2 -1.35 -8.78 2.73
CA VAL A 2 -2.35 -7.86 2.13
C VAL A 2 -3.77 -8.43 2.11
N LYS A 3 -3.95 -9.67 1.62
CA LYS A 3 -5.27 -10.34 1.61
C LYS A 3 -5.92 -10.34 3.00
N ARG A 4 -5.15 -10.69 4.03
CA ARG A 4 -5.62 -10.67 5.41
C ARG A 4 -6.03 -9.27 5.88
N ALA A 5 -5.26 -8.24 5.52
CA ALA A 5 -5.59 -6.85 5.86
C ALA A 5 -6.93 -6.40 5.23
N VAL A 6 -7.24 -6.88 4.02
CA VAL A 6 -8.54 -6.64 3.37
C VAL A 6 -9.66 -7.39 4.09
N GLU A 7 -9.47 -8.67 4.40
CA GLU A 7 -10.46 -9.49 5.12
C GLU A 7 -10.87 -8.90 6.47
N ILE A 8 -9.92 -8.28 7.19
CA ILE A 8 -10.17 -7.64 8.48
C ILE A 8 -10.56 -6.16 8.37
N GLY A 9 -10.75 -5.65 7.15
CA GLY A 9 -11.16 -4.28 6.88
C GLY A 9 -10.12 -3.20 7.20
N LYS A 10 -8.85 -3.56 7.37
CA LYS A 10 -7.74 -2.62 7.61
C LYS A 10 -7.10 -2.07 6.34
N PHE A 11 -7.32 -2.75 5.22
CA PHE A 11 -6.95 -2.27 3.89
C PHE A 11 -8.17 -2.27 2.99
N ARG A 12 -8.46 -1.14 2.35
CA ARG A 12 -9.55 -1.01 1.38
C ARG A 12 -8.96 -0.89 -0.01
N GLY A 13 -9.02 -1.97 -0.77
CA GLY A 13 -8.57 -1.96 -2.16
C GLY A 13 -9.48 -1.10 -3.04
N TYR A 14 -8.96 -0.65 -4.17
CA TYR A 14 -9.77 0.05 -5.16
C TYR A 14 -10.75 -0.93 -5.83
N MET A 15 -12.04 -0.61 -5.79
CA MET A 15 -13.09 -1.44 -6.41
C MET A 15 -13.22 -1.11 -7.89
N ILE A 16 -12.98 -2.11 -8.75
CA ILE A 16 -13.13 -1.98 -10.20
C ILE A 16 -14.57 -2.29 -10.62
N LYS A 17 -15.16 -3.29 -9.96
CA LYS A 17 -16.56 -3.70 -10.10
C LYS A 17 -17.07 -4.13 -8.74
N GLU A 18 -18.38 -4.15 -8.55
CA GLU A 18 -19.01 -4.67 -7.35
C GLU A 18 -18.46 -6.06 -6.98
N GLY A 19 -17.93 -6.19 -5.76
CA GLY A 19 -17.29 -7.40 -5.26
C GLY A 19 -15.89 -7.72 -5.82
N THR A 20 -15.35 -6.91 -6.74
CA THR A 20 -14.05 -7.15 -7.40
C THR A 20 -13.05 -6.03 -7.12
N GLN A 21 -12.00 -6.36 -6.39
CA GLN A 21 -10.88 -5.47 -6.08
C GLN A 21 -9.54 -6.19 -6.28
N PHE A 22 -8.52 -5.45 -6.69
CA PHE A 22 -7.14 -5.95 -6.81
C PHE A 22 -6.23 -5.13 -5.88
N PRO A 23 -6.21 -5.45 -4.57
CA PRO A 23 -5.45 -4.68 -3.59
C PRO A 23 -3.94 -4.80 -3.74
N ILE A 24 -3.48 -5.84 -4.45
CA ILE A 24 -2.07 -6.09 -4.75
C ILE A 24 -1.94 -6.67 -6.17
N LEU A 25 -0.97 -6.17 -6.92
CA LEU A 25 -0.49 -6.74 -8.18
C LEU A 25 1.00 -7.08 -8.01
N GLN A 26 1.38 -8.32 -8.28
CA GLN A 26 2.76 -8.78 -8.14
C GLN A 26 3.29 -9.21 -9.50
N PHE A 27 4.45 -8.65 -9.87
CA PHE A 27 5.25 -9.02 -11.03
C PHE A 27 6.56 -9.66 -10.55
N ALA A 28 7.43 -10.04 -11.48
CA ALA A 28 8.72 -10.65 -11.14
C ALA A 28 9.58 -9.73 -10.26
N ASP A 29 9.68 -8.45 -10.63
CA ASP A 29 10.56 -7.48 -9.99
C ASP A 29 9.80 -6.40 -9.18
N ASP A 30 8.53 -6.16 -9.51
CA ASP A 30 7.74 -5.06 -8.94
C ASP A 30 6.48 -5.56 -8.24
N THR A 31 6.06 -4.84 -7.19
CA THR A 31 4.79 -5.05 -6.51
C THR A 31 4.06 -3.73 -6.37
N MET A 32 2.80 -3.68 -6.80
CA MET A 32 1.93 -2.53 -6.66
C MET A 32 0.84 -2.82 -5.62
N LEU A 33 0.64 -1.87 -4.71
CA LEU A 33 -0.47 -1.88 -3.74
C LEU A 33 -1.46 -0.80 -4.15
N ILE A 34 -2.73 -1.16 -4.33
CA ILE A 34 -3.76 -0.27 -4.87
C ILE A 34 -4.91 -0.21 -3.88
N GLY A 35 -5.24 0.97 -3.39
CA GLY A 35 -6.28 1.19 -2.40
C GLY A 35 -6.87 2.59 -2.48
N ASP A 36 -7.86 2.86 -1.65
CA ASP A 36 -8.39 4.21 -1.46
C ASP A 36 -7.32 5.15 -0.88
N GLY A 37 -7.43 6.44 -1.21
CA GLY A 37 -6.53 7.50 -0.77
C GLY A 37 -6.77 7.88 0.71
N SER A 38 -6.64 6.92 1.62
CA SER A 38 -6.90 7.09 3.04
C SER A 38 -5.64 6.93 3.89
N TRP A 39 -5.56 7.66 5.01
CA TRP A 39 -4.48 7.50 5.99
C TRP A 39 -4.45 6.10 6.62
N GLU A 40 -5.61 5.45 6.73
CA GLU A 40 -5.71 4.07 7.21
C GLU A 40 -4.97 3.12 6.26
N ASN A 41 -5.20 3.24 4.95
CA ASN A 41 -4.47 2.46 3.96
C ASN A 41 -2.96 2.72 3.98
N LEU A 42 -2.52 3.97 4.06
CA LEU A 42 -1.07 4.29 4.13
C LEU A 42 -0.41 3.65 5.35
N ARG A 43 -1.05 3.72 6.52
CA ARG A 43 -0.56 3.06 7.75
C ARG A 43 -0.52 1.55 7.60
N THR A 44 -1.57 0.97 7.01
CA THR A 44 -1.65 -0.47 6.77
C THR A 44 -0.58 -0.94 5.78
N ILE A 45 -0.31 -0.19 4.70
CA ILE A 45 0.80 -0.48 3.77
C ILE A 45 2.12 -0.50 4.52
N LYS A 46 2.41 0.54 5.32
CA LYS A 46 3.66 0.59 6.10
C LYS A 46 3.78 -0.58 7.06
N ALA A 47 2.70 -0.94 7.77
CA ALA A 47 2.68 -2.08 8.67
C ALA A 47 2.91 -3.42 7.95
N ILE A 48 2.29 -3.61 6.78
CA ILE A 48 2.49 -4.81 5.95
C ILE A 48 3.94 -4.92 5.50
N LEU A 49 4.52 -3.84 4.98
CA LEU A 49 5.91 -3.82 4.50
C LEU A 49 6.90 -4.08 5.64
N ARG A 50 6.71 -3.46 6.81
CA ARG A 50 7.54 -3.73 8.00
C ARG A 50 7.39 -5.16 8.50
N GLY A 51 6.18 -5.69 8.54
CA GLY A 51 5.97 -7.09 8.92
C GLY A 51 6.58 -8.06 7.90
N PHE A 52 6.58 -7.73 6.60
CA PHE A 52 7.28 -8.50 5.58
C PHE A 52 8.79 -8.49 5.82
N GLU A 53 9.41 -7.34 6.11
CA GLU A 53 10.85 -7.29 6.46
C GLU A 53 11.18 -8.20 7.65
N LEU A 54 10.35 -8.17 8.69
CA LEU A 54 10.54 -8.98 9.91
C LEU A 54 10.46 -10.48 9.63
N VAL A 55 9.50 -10.91 8.81
CA VAL A 55 9.28 -12.33 8.52
C VAL A 55 10.23 -12.87 7.46
N SER A 56 10.55 -12.08 6.43
CA SER A 56 11.43 -12.52 5.34
C SER A 56 12.92 -12.33 5.62
N GLY A 57 13.28 -11.46 6.57
CA GLY A 57 14.67 -11.02 6.77
C GLY A 57 15.20 -10.08 5.69
N LEU A 58 14.39 -9.76 4.67
CA LEU A 58 14.73 -8.80 3.62
C LEU A 58 14.54 -7.36 4.12
N LYS A 59 15.18 -6.41 3.45
CA LYS A 59 15.00 -4.97 3.68
C LYS A 59 14.19 -4.35 2.55
N ILE A 60 13.13 -3.64 2.90
CA ILE A 60 12.34 -2.85 1.96
C ILE A 60 13.12 -1.57 1.65
N ASN A 61 13.30 -1.32 0.36
CA ASN A 61 13.90 -0.09 -0.13
C ASN A 61 12.80 0.93 -0.47
N PHE A 62 12.45 1.78 0.49
CA PHE A 62 11.43 2.80 0.30
C PHE A 62 11.86 3.87 -0.72
N VAL A 63 13.16 4.16 -0.86
CA VAL A 63 13.70 5.10 -1.87
C VAL A 63 13.44 4.62 -3.32
N LYS A 64 13.33 3.30 -3.51
CA LYS A 64 12.95 2.70 -4.82
C LYS A 64 11.43 2.53 -4.97
N SER A 65 10.66 2.75 -3.91
CA SER A 65 9.20 2.69 -3.96
C SER A 65 8.65 4.03 -4.44
N LYS A 66 7.46 4.04 -5.05
CA LYS A 66 6.79 5.27 -5.50
C LYS A 66 5.38 5.31 -4.95
N LEU A 67 4.99 6.45 -4.38
CA LEU A 67 3.60 6.73 -4.03
C LEU A 67 2.96 7.56 -5.15
N ILE A 68 1.84 7.06 -5.69
CA ILE A 68 1.13 7.71 -6.79
C ILE A 68 -0.28 8.02 -6.31
N GLY A 69 -0.65 9.29 -6.36
CA GLY A 69 -1.99 9.77 -6.04
C GLY A 69 -2.84 9.93 -7.29
N ILE A 70 -4.06 9.38 -7.30
CA ILE A 70 -5.06 9.61 -8.34
C ILE A 70 -6.27 10.24 -7.68
N HIS A 71 -6.60 11.47 -8.06
CA HIS A 71 -7.71 12.23 -7.45
C HIS A 71 -7.59 12.34 -5.91
N VAL A 72 -6.39 12.61 -5.43
CA VAL A 72 -6.09 12.90 -4.02
C VAL A 72 -5.44 14.26 -3.90
N GLU A 73 -5.65 14.91 -2.76
CA GLU A 73 -5.01 16.19 -2.45
C GLU A 73 -3.48 16.07 -2.44
N GLU A 74 -2.79 17.00 -3.07
CA GLU A 74 -1.31 17.02 -3.17
C GLU A 74 -0.67 17.02 -1.78
N THR A 75 -1.19 17.80 -0.84
CA THR A 75 -0.71 17.86 0.54
C THR A 75 -0.80 16.52 1.27
N MET A 76 -1.84 15.73 1.00
CA MET A 76 -1.97 14.37 1.55
C MET A 76 -0.97 13.43 0.90
N LEU A 77 -0.74 13.55 -0.41
CA LEU A 77 0.21 12.75 -1.15
C LEU A 77 1.65 12.99 -0.66
N GLU A 78 2.04 14.25 -0.48
CA GLU A 78 3.35 14.64 0.07
C GLU A 78 3.55 14.14 1.50
N ALA A 79 2.54 14.32 2.36
CA ALA A 79 2.59 13.83 3.74
C ALA A 79 2.66 12.29 3.79
N GLY A 80 1.96 11.61 2.88
CA GLY A 80 1.99 10.16 2.73
C GLY A 80 3.35 9.65 2.24
N ALA A 81 3.95 10.33 1.26
CA ALA A 81 5.29 10.02 0.75
C ALA A 81 6.36 10.18 1.84
N SER A 82 6.32 11.30 2.57
CA SER A 82 7.18 11.53 3.75
C SER A 82 6.98 10.46 4.83
N PHE A 83 5.73 10.10 5.14
CA PHE A 83 5.42 9.04 6.09
C PHE A 83 5.98 7.67 5.67
N LEU A 84 5.89 7.32 4.38
CA LEU A 84 6.43 6.07 3.84
C LEU A 84 7.95 6.13 3.60
N THR A 85 8.53 7.31 3.55
CA THR A 85 9.94 7.55 3.21
C THR A 85 10.25 7.12 1.76
N CYS A 86 9.32 7.40 0.84
CA CYS A 86 9.42 7.11 -0.60
C CYS A 86 9.17 8.34 -1.46
#